data_AF-A0A520PD88-F1
#
_entry.id   AF-A0A520PD88-F1
#
_cell.length_a   1.000
_cell.length_b   1.000
_cell.length_c   1.000
_cell.angle_alpha   90.00
_cell.angle_beta   90.00
_cell.angle_gamma   90.00
#
_symmetry.space_group_name_H-M   'P 1'
#
loop_
_entity.id
_entity.type
_entity.pdbx_description
1 polymer ?
#
loop_
_entity_poly.entity_id
_entity_poly.type
_entity_poly.pdbx_seq_one_letter_code
_entity_poly.pdbx_strand_id
1 'polypeptide(L)'
;MERGGDHLLFKEKIGENGLMCRDLQEWWVTTQSAYTQRPIPDEIWRKQWEALKERLISSVGSNCEKILMETYFSVLHDYNYELPALIPQAYYQWLTTSLKELNSEYSLVAQKMDFLIIIKNRLVNIEVDGPHHYADGDYYTHGKD
;
A
#
# COMPACT_ATOMS: atom_id res chain seq x y z
N MET A 1 -9.45 0.18 21.05
CA MET A 1 -9.62 0.70 19.68
C MET A 1 -9.10 2.13 19.69
N GLU A 2 -7.85 2.36 19.32
CA GLU A 2 -7.44 3.71 18.97
C GLU A 2 -7.78 3.92 17.50
N ARG A 3 -8.61 4.94 17.22
CA ARG A 3 -8.54 5.64 15.95
C ARG A 3 -7.19 6.37 15.93
N GLY A 4 -6.10 5.64 15.67
CA GLY A 4 -4.78 6.19 15.40
C GLY A 4 -4.76 6.72 13.97
N GLY A 5 -4.40 7.99 13.80
CA GLY A 5 -4.51 8.77 12.55
C GLY A 5 -3.62 8.32 11.39
N ASP A 6 -3.88 8.81 10.18
CA ASP A 6 -3.09 8.78 8.93
C ASP A 6 -2.43 7.46 8.45
N HIS A 7 -2.44 6.35 9.19
CA HIS A 7 -1.80 5.10 8.84
C HIS A 7 -2.74 3.89 8.94
N LEU A 8 -2.39 2.81 8.25
CA LEU A 8 -3.06 1.51 8.31
C LEU A 8 -2.13 0.50 8.99
N LEU A 9 -2.63 -0.20 10.00
CA LEU A 9 -1.88 -1.24 10.71
C LEU A 9 -2.53 -2.59 10.48
N PHE A 10 -1.98 -3.34 9.52
CA PHE A 10 -2.37 -4.72 9.25
C PHE A 10 -1.78 -5.64 10.33
N LYS A 11 -2.63 -6.41 11.02
CA LYS A 11 -2.23 -7.26 12.15
C LYS A 11 -2.44 -8.76 11.93
N GLU A 12 -2.98 -9.15 10.78
CA GLU A 12 -3.24 -10.56 10.48
C GLU A 12 -1.96 -11.27 10.03
N LYS A 13 -1.97 -12.61 10.16
CA LYS A 13 -0.86 -13.43 9.67
C LYS A 13 -0.82 -13.40 8.15
N ILE A 14 0.37 -13.17 7.60
CA ILE A 14 0.62 -13.24 6.16
C ILE A 14 0.74 -14.71 5.73
N GLY A 15 0.05 -15.08 4.65
CA GLY A 15 0.05 -16.44 4.11
C GLY A 15 1.36 -16.81 3.39
N GLU A 16 1.51 -18.09 3.03
CA GLU A 16 2.73 -18.59 2.35
C GLU A 16 2.96 -17.94 0.98
N ASN A 17 1.89 -17.50 0.30
CA ASN A 17 1.99 -16.79 -0.97
C ASN A 17 2.31 -15.29 -0.80
N GLY A 18 2.35 -14.78 0.42
CA GLY A 18 2.45 -13.36 0.72
C GLY A 18 1.11 -12.77 1.15
N LEU A 19 1.00 -11.44 1.06
CA LEU A 19 -0.26 -10.73 1.34
C LEU A 19 -1.01 -10.56 0.02
N MET A 20 -2.12 -11.26 -0.15
CA MET A 20 -2.94 -11.14 -1.36
C MET A 20 -3.93 -9.98 -1.26
N CYS A 21 -4.37 -9.43 -2.38
CA CYS A 21 -5.37 -8.36 -2.41
C CYS A 21 -6.68 -8.81 -1.75
N ARG A 22 -7.09 -10.06 -1.97
CA ARG A 22 -8.26 -10.65 -1.30
C ARG A 22 -8.13 -10.70 0.23
N ASP A 23 -6.92 -10.96 0.74
CA ASP A 23 -6.67 -11.01 2.18
C ASP A 23 -6.76 -9.60 2.79
N LEU A 24 -6.19 -8.60 2.10
CA LEU A 24 -6.30 -7.20 2.50
C LEU A 24 -7.75 -6.70 2.48
N GLN A 25 -8.52 -7.09 1.46
CA GLN A 25 -9.93 -6.76 1.34
C GLN A 25 -10.75 -7.38 2.47
N GLU A 26 -10.62 -8.69 2.72
CA GLU A 26 -11.30 -9.35 3.83
C GLU A 26 -10.92 -8.69 5.16
N TRP A 27 -9.63 -8.51 5.45
CA TRP A 27 -9.20 -7.85 6.68
C TRP A 27 -9.84 -6.45 6.85
N TRP A 28 -9.86 -5.64 5.79
CA TRP A 28 -10.46 -4.31 5.88
C TRP A 28 -11.95 -4.36 6.16
N VAL A 29 -12.71 -5.13 5.37
CA VAL A 29 -14.16 -5.21 5.53
C VAL A 29 -14.52 -5.76 6.91
N THR A 30 -13.78 -6.75 7.40
CA THR A 30 -14.05 -7.38 8.69
C THR A 30 -13.64 -6.54 9.89
N THR A 31 -12.61 -5.69 9.77
CA THR A 31 -12.15 -4.83 10.87
C THR A 31 -12.80 -3.45 10.89
N GLN A 32 -13.21 -2.92 9.74
CA GLN A 32 -13.75 -1.56 9.61
C GLN A 32 -15.27 -1.52 9.45
N SER A 33 -15.91 -2.61 9.03
CA SER A 33 -17.37 -2.61 9.06
C SER A 33 -17.85 -2.63 10.51
N ALA A 34 -18.78 -1.73 10.85
CA ALA A 34 -19.56 -1.81 12.08
C ALA A 34 -20.55 -3.01 12.06
N TYR A 35 -20.49 -3.83 11.00
CA TYR A 35 -21.39 -4.93 10.75
C TYR A 35 -20.83 -6.21 11.37
N THR A 36 -21.48 -6.67 12.43
CA THR A 36 -21.02 -7.82 13.22
C THR A 36 -21.65 -9.14 12.82
N GLN A 37 -22.72 -9.10 12.02
CA GLN A 37 -23.42 -10.30 11.55
C GLN A 37 -22.70 -10.92 10.35
N ARG A 38 -22.89 -12.22 10.14
CA ARG A 38 -22.35 -12.94 8.99
C ARG A 38 -23.45 -13.75 8.31
N PRO A 39 -23.45 -13.86 6.96
CA PRO A 39 -22.48 -13.26 6.02
C PRO A 39 -22.64 -11.74 5.91
N ILE A 40 -21.58 -11.03 5.50
CA ILE A 40 -21.64 -9.58 5.24
C ILE A 40 -22.38 -9.36 3.91
N PRO A 41 -23.43 -8.53 3.85
CA PRO A 41 -24.12 -8.22 2.60
C PRO A 41 -23.19 -7.63 1.54
N ASP A 42 -23.38 -8.04 0.29
CA ASP A 42 -22.55 -7.61 -0.85
C ASP A 42 -22.47 -6.08 -1.02
N GLU A 43 -23.53 -5.36 -0.70
CA GLU A 43 -23.55 -3.90 -0.76
C GLU A 43 -22.58 -3.27 0.25
N ILE A 44 -22.58 -3.79 1.48
CA ILE A 44 -21.64 -3.35 2.53
C ILE A 44 -20.22 -3.70 2.12
N TRP A 45 -20.01 -4.90 1.60
CA TRP A 45 -18.71 -5.35 1.11
C TRP A 45 -18.16 -4.41 0.03
N ARG A 46 -18.95 -4.13 -1.02
CA ARG A 46 -18.57 -3.21 -2.10
C ARG A 46 -18.25 -1.82 -1.55
N LYS A 47 -19.10 -1.25 -0.70
CA LYS A 47 -18.89 0.08 -0.13
C LYS A 47 -17.60 0.17 0.68
N GLN A 48 -17.31 -0.84 1.51
CA GLN A 48 -16.08 -0.88 2.30
C GLN A 48 -14.84 -1.04 1.41
N TRP A 49 -14.94 -1.85 0.35
CA TRP A 49 -13.85 -2.00 -0.60
C TRP A 49 -13.55 -0.70 -1.36
N GLU A 50 -14.57 0.01 -1.85
CA GLU A 50 -14.39 1.33 -2.48
C GLU A 50 -13.72 2.33 -1.52
N ALA A 51 -14.15 2.37 -0.25
CA ALA A 51 -13.54 3.23 0.76
C ALA A 51 -12.05 2.90 1.01
N LEU A 52 -11.67 1.63 0.95
CA LEU A 52 -10.26 1.25 1.03
C LEU A 52 -9.47 1.72 -0.19
N LYS A 53 -10.00 1.50 -1.40
CA LYS A 53 -9.34 1.97 -2.64
C LYS A 53 -9.14 3.48 -2.62
N GLU A 54 -10.17 4.25 -2.28
CA GLU A 54 -10.09 5.70 -2.15
C GLU A 54 -9.01 6.11 -1.14
N ARG A 55 -8.97 5.45 0.02
CA ARG A 55 -7.96 5.72 1.05
C ARG A 55 -6.54 5.42 0.54
N LEU A 56 -6.33 4.28 -0.10
CA LEU A 56 -5.01 3.90 -0.63
C LEU A 56 -4.56 4.83 -1.76
N ILE A 57 -5.44 5.19 -2.69
CA ILE A 57 -5.17 6.17 -3.74
C ILE A 57 -4.84 7.54 -3.14
N SER A 58 -5.58 7.98 -2.13
CA SER A 58 -5.34 9.28 -1.48
C SER A 58 -4.01 9.37 -0.73
N SER A 59 -3.38 8.23 -0.47
CA SER A 59 -2.14 8.17 0.31
C SER A 59 -0.87 8.37 -0.53
N VAL A 60 -0.93 8.13 -1.85
CA VAL A 60 0.23 8.22 -2.75
C VAL A 60 0.76 9.66 -2.89
N GLY A 61 2.05 9.80 -3.16
CA GLY A 61 2.77 11.07 -3.17
C GLY A 61 2.81 11.80 -4.52
N SER A 62 2.51 11.11 -5.62
CA SER A 62 2.64 11.68 -6.97
C SER A 62 1.56 11.20 -7.95
N ASN A 63 1.42 11.92 -9.08
CA ASN A 63 0.52 11.51 -10.16
C ASN A 63 0.93 10.18 -10.81
N CYS A 64 2.24 9.90 -10.89
CA CYS A 64 2.75 8.63 -11.46
C CYS A 64 2.37 7.46 -10.55
N GLU A 65 2.57 7.59 -9.24
CA GLU A 65 2.13 6.59 -8.27
C GLU A 65 0.61 6.40 -8.31
N LYS A 66 -0.15 7.48 -8.43
CA LYS A 66 -1.61 7.42 -8.57
C LYS A 66 -2.04 6.60 -9.79
N ILE A 67 -1.44 6.85 -10.95
CA ILE A 67 -1.71 6.10 -12.19
C ILE A 67 -1.38 4.61 -11.99
N LEU A 68 -0.24 4.30 -11.37
CA LEU A 68 0.15 2.92 -11.07
C LEU A 68 -0.91 2.24 -10.19
N MET A 69 -1.32 2.89 -9.10
CA MET A 69 -2.30 2.35 -8.17
C MET A 69 -3.70 2.18 -8.79
N GLU A 70 -4.17 3.17 -9.56
CA GLU A 70 -5.44 3.08 -10.29
C GLU A 70 -5.42 1.96 -11.35
N THR A 71 -4.29 1.79 -12.04
CA THR A 71 -4.10 0.71 -13.02
C THR A 71 -4.06 -0.65 -12.34
N TYR A 72 -3.39 -0.77 -11.20
CA TYR A 72 -3.42 -1.98 -10.39
C TYR A 72 -4.86 -2.35 -10.01
N PHE A 73 -5.67 -1.39 -9.54
CA PHE A 73 -7.06 -1.66 -9.18
C PHE A 73 -7.94 -2.01 -10.39
N SER A 74 -7.68 -1.45 -11.57
CA SER A 74 -8.50 -1.72 -12.77
C SER A 74 -8.32 -3.15 -13.28
N VAL A 75 -7.13 -3.74 -13.11
CA VAL A 75 -6.85 -5.11 -13.59
C VAL A 75 -7.23 -6.20 -12.58
N LEU A 76 -7.51 -5.88 -11.31
CA LEU A 76 -7.77 -6.89 -10.27
C LEU A 76 -8.87 -7.90 -10.62
N HIS A 77 -9.93 -7.42 -11.26
CA HIS A 77 -11.04 -8.27 -11.67
C HIS A 77 -10.61 -9.35 -12.67
N ASP A 78 -9.73 -9.01 -13.62
CA ASP A 78 -9.22 -9.93 -14.64
C ASP A 78 -8.38 -11.06 -14.03
N TYR A 79 -7.84 -10.83 -12.83
CA TYR A 79 -7.06 -11.81 -12.05
C TYR A 79 -7.84 -12.40 -10.87
N ASN A 80 -9.17 -12.30 -10.84
CA ASN A 80 -10.02 -12.80 -9.75
C ASN A 80 -9.55 -12.34 -8.35
N TYR A 81 -8.97 -11.14 -8.24
CA TYR A 81 -8.41 -10.60 -6.99
C TYR A 81 -7.26 -11.44 -6.38
N GLU A 82 -6.65 -12.34 -7.15
CA GLU A 82 -5.51 -13.18 -6.75
C GLU A 82 -4.15 -12.52 -7.03
N LEU A 83 -4.11 -11.20 -7.20
CA LEU A 83 -2.85 -10.46 -7.23
C LEU A 83 -2.35 -10.18 -5.80
N PRO A 84 -1.02 -10.11 -5.60
CA PRO A 84 -0.45 -9.59 -4.36
C PRO A 84 -0.95 -8.18 -4.06
N ALA A 85 -1.19 -7.87 -2.78
CA ALA A 85 -1.60 -6.55 -2.36
C ALA A 85 -0.49 -5.52 -2.64
N LEU A 86 -0.85 -4.46 -3.36
CA LEU A 86 0.00 -3.30 -3.59
C LEU A 86 -0.23 -2.26 -2.48
N ILE A 87 0.75 -2.10 -1.60
CA ILE A 87 0.63 -1.22 -0.42
C ILE A 87 1.39 0.09 -0.69
N PRO A 88 0.73 1.25 -0.74
CA PRO A 88 1.38 2.53 -0.98
C PRO A 88 2.06 3.05 0.29
N GLN A 89 3.10 3.85 0.12
CA GLN A 89 3.69 4.72 1.15
C GLN A 89 4.04 3.96 2.44
N ALA A 90 4.68 2.81 2.27
CA ALA A 90 5.04 1.92 3.36
C ALA A 90 6.38 2.32 4.00
N TYR A 91 6.44 2.24 5.33
CA TYR A 91 7.65 2.57 6.09
C TYR A 91 8.38 1.30 6.52
N TYR A 92 9.64 1.16 6.09
CA TYR A 92 10.47 -0.03 6.38
C TYR A 92 10.61 -0.32 7.88
N GLN A 93 10.78 0.73 8.70
CA GLN A 93 10.97 0.61 10.16
C GLN A 93 9.85 -0.16 10.86
N TRP A 94 8.62 -0.10 10.34
CA TRP A 94 7.46 -0.78 10.93
C TRP A 94 7.32 -2.23 10.47
N LEU A 95 7.98 -2.62 9.38
CA LEU A 95 8.04 -4.00 8.90
C LEU A 95 9.09 -4.81 9.69
N THR A 96 10.19 -4.17 10.07
CA THR A 96 11.28 -4.80 10.81
C THR A 96 11.17 -4.54 12.30
N THR A 97 10.19 -5.14 12.98
CA THR A 97 10.19 -5.15 14.45
C THR A 97 11.01 -6.32 14.97
N SER A 98 12.33 -6.12 14.99
CA SER A 98 13.24 -6.68 15.98
C SER A 98 14.35 -5.65 16.24
N LEU A 99 14.00 -4.53 16.88
CA LEU A 99 14.98 -3.60 17.46
C LEU A 99 15.95 -4.30 18.45
N LYS A 100 15.64 -5.53 18.89
CA LYS A 100 16.53 -6.38 19.69
C LYS A 100 17.63 -7.10 18.88
N GLU A 101 17.49 -7.22 17.56
CA GLU A 101 18.48 -7.89 16.70
C GLU A 101 19.47 -6.91 16.06
N LEU A 102 19.10 -5.64 15.90
CA LEU A 102 20.02 -4.58 15.51
C LEU A 102 20.74 -4.00 16.74
N ASN A 103 21.77 -4.70 17.22
CA ASN A 103 22.85 -4.13 18.03
C ASN A 103 23.73 -3.17 17.19
N SER A 104 23.10 -2.22 16.48
CA SER A 104 23.82 -1.28 15.64
C SER A 104 23.42 0.13 16.01
N GLU A 105 24.40 0.96 16.32
CA GLU A 105 24.28 2.40 16.59
C GLU A 105 23.69 3.21 15.43
N TYR A 106 23.28 2.55 14.34
CA TYR A 106 22.57 3.15 13.22
C TYR A 106 21.08 3.17 13.50
N SER A 107 20.57 4.34 13.86
CA SER A 107 19.15 4.67 13.72
C SER A 107 18.75 4.29 12.29
N LEU A 108 17.90 3.27 12.13
CA LEU A 108 17.23 3.00 10.86
C LEU A 108 16.36 4.22 10.58
N VAL A 109 16.89 5.17 9.81
CA VAL A 109 16.11 6.29 9.30
C VAL A 109 14.92 5.67 8.57
N ALA A 110 13.70 6.04 8.97
CA ALA A 110 12.49 5.55 8.35
C ALA A 110 12.52 5.91 6.85
N GLN A 111 12.92 4.96 6.00
CA GLN A 111 12.79 5.13 4.56
C GLN A 111 11.34 4.84 4.18
N LYS A 112 10.73 5.83 3.53
CA LYS A 112 9.40 5.73 2.94
C LYS A 112 9.59 5.14 1.54
N MET A 113 8.90 4.05 1.27
CA MET A 113 8.89 3.36 -0.02
C MET A 113 7.61 3.76 -0.76
N ASP A 114 7.67 3.99 -2.08
CA ASP A 114 6.47 4.36 -2.83
C ASP A 114 5.42 3.25 -2.79
N PHE A 115 5.83 2.01 -3.08
CA PHE A 115 4.99 0.84 -2.91
C PHE A 115 5.73 -0.40 -2.40
N LEU A 116 4.96 -1.25 -1.74
CA LEU A 116 5.41 -2.50 -1.16
C LEU A 116 4.53 -3.65 -1.61
N ILE A 117 5.17 -4.79 -1.93
CA ILE A 117 4.49 -6.07 -2.11
C ILE A 117 5.18 -7.14 -1.26
N ILE A 118 4.38 -8.00 -0.63
CA ILE A 118 4.87 -9.16 0.10
C ILE A 118 4.48 -10.42 -0.68
N ILE A 119 5.46 -11.19 -1.18
CA ILE A 119 5.24 -12.41 -1.98
C ILE A 119 6.20 -13.50 -1.50
N LYS A 120 5.70 -14.69 -1.18
CA LYS A 120 6.52 -15.89 -0.89
C LYS A 120 7.75 -15.60 0.00
N ASN A 121 7.50 -15.00 1.16
CA ASN A 121 8.51 -14.58 2.15
C ASN A 121 9.52 -13.52 1.67
N ARG A 122 9.20 -12.80 0.59
CA ARG A 122 10.01 -11.68 0.09
C ARG A 122 9.24 -10.38 0.23
N LEU A 123 10.01 -9.35 0.52
CA LEU A 123 9.57 -7.96 0.48
C LEU A 123 10.08 -7.34 -0.82
N VAL A 124 9.16 -6.85 -1.64
CA VAL A 124 9.47 -6.20 -2.92
C VAL A 124 9.15 -4.71 -2.78
N ASN A 125 10.17 -3.88 -2.99
CA ASN A 125 10.01 -2.44 -3.14
C ASN A 125 9.71 -2.10 -4.60
N ILE A 126 8.79 -1.19 -4.84
CA ILE A 126 8.58 -0.56 -6.13
C ILE A 126 8.69 0.95 -5.90
N GLU A 127 9.73 1.56 -6.46
CA GLU A 127 9.90 3.02 -6.48
C GLU A 127 9.41 3.55 -7.82
N VAL A 128 8.64 4.64 -7.78
CA VAL A 128 8.07 5.29 -8.95
C VAL A 128 8.78 6.61 -9.18
N ASP A 129 9.85 6.51 -9.95
CA ASP A 129 10.65 7.67 -10.34
C ASP A 129 9.87 8.59 -11.30
N GLY A 130 9.92 9.90 -11.03
CA GLY A 130 9.36 10.91 -11.93
C GLY A 130 10.21 11.16 -13.18
N PRO A 131 9.71 11.96 -14.15
CA PRO A 131 10.44 12.31 -15.38
C PRO A 131 11.81 12.94 -15.12
N HIS A 132 11.99 13.59 -13.97
CA HIS A 132 13.27 14.18 -13.54
C HIS A 132 14.41 13.15 -13.35
N HIS A 133 14.11 11.85 -13.26
CA HIS A 133 15.12 10.78 -13.21
C HIS A 133 15.41 10.13 -14.57
N TYR A 134 14.58 10.40 -15.60
CA TYR A 134 14.72 9.81 -16.96
C TYR A 134 15.07 10.84 -18.05
N ALA A 135 14.96 12.14 -17.75
CA ALA A 135 15.29 13.18 -18.71
C ALA A 135 16.81 13.40 -18.75
N ASP A 136 17.45 12.90 -19.81
CA ASP A 136 18.70 13.50 -20.31
C ASP A 136 18.37 14.93 -20.77
N GLY A 137 18.37 15.88 -19.84
CA GLY A 137 18.17 17.29 -20.15
C GLY A 137 17.36 18.02 -19.09
N ASP A 138 18.06 18.87 -18.35
CA ASP A 138 17.46 19.99 -17.63
C ASP A 138 16.66 20.87 -18.60
N TYR A 139 15.34 20.75 -18.62
CA TYR A 139 14.51 21.81 -19.20
C TYR A 139 14.37 22.95 -18.20
N TYR A 140 15.49 23.61 -17.88
CA TYR A 140 15.47 24.98 -17.39
C TYR A 140 15.25 25.91 -18.57
N THR A 141 13.99 26.23 -18.87
CA THR A 141 13.69 27.53 -19.48
C THR A 141 13.22 28.46 -18.36
N HIS A 142 14.16 29.26 -17.85
CA HIS A 142 13.82 30.53 -17.22
C HIS A 142 13.10 31.38 -18.28
N GLY A 143 11.77 31.36 -18.25
CA GLY A 143 10.96 32.36 -18.93
C GLY A 143 11.05 33.67 -18.15
N LYS A 144 12.05 34.48 -18.48
CA LYS A 144 11.86 35.93 -18.48
C LYS A 144 10.87 36.23 -19.59
N ASP A 145 9.77 36.88 -19.26
CA ASP A 145 9.32 38.14 -19.86
C ASP A 145 8.31 38.80 -18.91
#